data_AF-A0A221M7M3-F1
#
_entry.id   AF-A0A221M7M3-F1
#
_cell.length_a   1.000
_cell.length_b   1.000
_cell.length_c   1.000
_cell.angle_alpha   90.00
_cell.angle_beta   90.00
_cell.angle_gamma   90.00
#
_symmetry.space_group_name_H-M   'P 1'
#
loop_
_entity.id
_entity.type
_entity.pdbx_description
1 polymer ?
#
loop_
_entity_poly.entity_id
_entity_poly.type
_entity_poly.pdbx_seq_one_letter_code
_entity_poly.pdbx_strand_id
1 'polypeptide(L)' 'MDNYNLLKKIEHCRNEMITLSTTHSYTSEAVIKSSKQLDSLLNTYQKAVKSA' A
#
# COMPACT_ATOMS: atom_id res chain seq x y z
N MET A 1 -6.38 -7.00 -14.33
CA MET A 1 -6.12 -5.71 -13.65
C MET A 1 -4.85 -5.16 -14.27
N ASP A 2 -4.92 -3.96 -14.84
CA ASP A 2 -3.76 -3.33 -15.46
C ASP A 2 -2.74 -2.90 -14.39
N ASN A 3 -1.45 -3.08 -14.71
CA ASN A 3 -0.34 -2.74 -13.81
C ASN A 3 -0.36 -1.25 -13.42
N TYR A 4 -0.90 -0.38 -14.28
CA TYR A 4 -1.00 1.06 -14.03
C TYR A 4 -1.98 1.40 -12.90
N ASN A 5 -3.19 0.83 -12.90
CA ASN A 5 -4.14 1.00 -11.82
C ASN A 5 -3.64 0.41 -10.50
N LEU A 6 -2.86 -0.67 -10.55
CA LEU A 6 -2.25 -1.24 -9.36
C LEU A 6 -1.17 -0.30 -8.76
N LEU A 7 -0.31 0.28 -9.61
CA LEU A 7 0.67 1.29 -9.19
C LEU A 7 0.00 2.53 -8.60
N LYS A 8 -1.10 3.02 -9.19
CA LYS A 8 -1.88 4.13 -8.62
C LYS A 8 -2.38 3.83 -7.21
N LYS A 9 -2.89 2.62 -6.97
CA LYS A 9 -3.34 2.20 -5.64
C LYS A 9 -2.19 2.11 -4.63
N ILE A 10 -1.02 1.63 -5.07
CA ILE A 10 0.19 1.58 -4.26
C ILE A 10 0.59 2.99 -3.83
N GLU A 11 0.69 3.94 -4.77
CA GLU A 11 1.07 5.32 -4.46
C GLU A 11 0.04 6.03 -3.57
N HIS A 12 -1.26 5.81 -3.80
CA HIS A 12 -2.30 6.33 -2.92
C HIS A 12 -2.12 5.81 -1.48
N CYS A 13 -1.97 4.49 -1.33
CA CYS A 13 -1.83 3.86 -0.02
C CYS A 13 -0.53 4.28 0.69
N ARG A 14 0.57 4.51 -0.06
CA ARG A 14 1.82 5.09 0.49
C ARG A 14 1.59 6.49 1.07
N ASN A 15 0.90 7.37 0.33
CA ASN A 15 0.63 8.73 0.78
C ASN A 15 -0.29 8.76 2.01
N GLU A 16 -1.30 7.88 2.06
CA GLU A 16 -2.14 7.71 3.26
C GLU A 16 -1.29 7.26 4.45
N MET A 17 -0.38 6.29 4.26
CA MET A 17 0.46 5.78 5.34
C MET A 17 1.44 6.85 5.86
N ILE A 18 2.03 7.67 4.98
CA ILE A 18 2.88 8.81 5.37
C ILE A 18 2.05 9.80 6.19
N THR A 19 0.86 10.17 5.73
CA THR A 19 -0.03 11.12 6.42
C THR A 19 -0.49 10.60 7.78
N LEU A 20 -0.78 9.30 7.88
CA LEU A 20 -1.14 8.67 9.14
C LEU A 20 0.07 8.61 10.08
N SER A 21 1.27 8.36 9.57
CA SER A 21 2.49 8.30 10.40
C SER A 21 2.90 9.63 11.01
N THR A 22 2.48 10.76 10.43
CA THR A 22 2.74 12.09 11.00
C THR A 22 1.73 12.49 12.08
N THR A 23 0.58 11.81 12.15
CA THR A 23 -0.55 12.19 13.01
C THR A 23 -0.93 11.11 14.03
N HIS A 24 -0.53 9.86 13.80
CA HIS A 24 -0.86 8.70 14.62
C HIS A 24 0.40 7.90 14.95
N SER A 25 0.39 7.16 16.07
CA SER A 25 1.50 6.24 16.35
C SER A 25 1.56 5.12 15.32
N TYR A 26 2.75 4.56 15.10
CA TYR A 26 2.94 3.40 14.24
C TYR A 26 2.15 2.15 14.66
N THR A 27 1.76 2.08 15.94
CA THR A 27 0.95 1.00 16.50
C THR A 27 -0.55 1.29 16.45
N SER A 28 -0.96 2.45 15.96
CA SER A 28 -2.37 2.76 15.76
C SER A 28 -2.99 1.81 14.75
N GLU A 29 -4.25 1.44 14.98
CA GLU A 29 -4.98 0.56 14.09
C GLU A 29 -5.04 1.09 12.65
N ALA A 30 -5.14 2.41 12.50
CA ALA A 30 -5.13 3.09 11.20
C ALA A 30 -3.81 2.85 10.44
N VAL A 31 -2.65 3.05 11.10
CA VAL A 31 -1.35 2.82 10.48
C VAL A 31 -1.12 1.34 10.18
N ILE A 32 -1.51 0.44 11.09
CA ILE A 32 -1.41 -1.01 10.90
C ILE A 32 -2.26 -1.47 9.71
N LYS A 33 -3.49 -0.96 9.58
CA LYS A 33 -4.38 -1.30 8.47
C LYS A 33 -3.81 -0.82 7.14
N SER A 34 -3.34 0.42 7.08
CA SER A 34 -2.72 0.99 5.87
C SER A 34 -1.44 0.23 5.49
N SER A 35 -0.62 -0.18 6.46
CA SER A 35 0.56 -1.02 6.22
C SER A 35 0.20 -2.37 5.61
N LYS A 36 -0.79 -3.09 6.18
CA LYS A 36 -1.27 -4.37 5.63
C LYS A 36 -1.81 -4.22 4.21
N GLN A 37 -2.52 -3.12 3.93
CA GLN A 37 -3.07 -2.84 2.62
C GLN A 37 -1.96 -2.57 1.59
N LEU A 38 -0.94 -1.79 1.96
CA LEU A 38 0.21 -1.51 1.11
C LEU A 38 0.98 -2.80 0.77
N ASP A 39 1.24 -3.64 1.77
CA ASP A 39 1.88 -4.95 1.58
C ASP A 39 1.10 -5.84 0.62
N SER A 40 -0.23 -5.88 0.75
CA SER A 40 -1.09 -6.66 -0.16
C SER A 40 -1.00 -6.18 -1.61
N LEU A 41 -0.98 -4.86 -1.82
CA LEU A 41 -0.87 -4.25 -3.15
C LEU A 41 0.50 -4.52 -3.77
N LEU A 42 1.58 -4.36 -3.00
CA LEU A 42 2.95 -4.65 -3.43
C LEU A 42 3.13 -6.13 -3.79
N ASN A 43 2.59 -7.04 -2.96
CA ASN A 43 2.63 -8.47 -3.24
C ASN A 43 1.85 -8.82 -4.51
N THR A 44 0.69 -8.21 -4.73
CA THR A 44 -0.10 -8.38 -5.96
C THR A 44 0.69 -7.90 -7.18
N TYR A 45 1.35 -6.75 -7.07
CA TYR A 45 2.15 -6.19 -8.15
C TYR A 45 3.35 -7.06 -8.47
N GLN A 46 4.08 -7.49 -7.44
CA GLN A 46 5.23 -8.37 -7.58
C GLN A 46 4.84 -9.71 -8.21
N LYS A 47 3.67 -10.28 -7.86
CA LYS A 47 3.16 -11.47 -8.53
C LYS A 47 2.87 -11.19 -10.00
N ALA A 48 2.16 -10.11 -10.31
CA ALA A 48 1.83 -9.72 -11.69
C ALA A 48 3.08 -9.52 -12.56
N VAL A 49 4.14 -8.91 -12.02
CA VAL A 49 5.42 -8.72 -12.72
C VAL A 49 6.21 -10.02 -12.86
N LYS A 50 6.21 -10.91 -11.85
CA LYS A 50 6.93 -12.19 -11.92
C LYS A 50 6.28 -13.23 -12.83
N SER A 51 4.99 -13.09 -13.11
CA SER A 51 4.23 -13.97 -14.02
C SER A 51 4.10 -13.42 -15.44
N ALA A 52 4.84 -12.36 -15.78
CA ALA A 52 4.87 -11.73 -17.10
C ALA A 52 6.12 -12.10 -17.89
#